data_AF-A0A914FV11-F1
#
_entry.id   AF-A0A914FV11-F1
#
_cell.length_a   1.000
_cell.length_b   1.000
_cell.length_c   1.000
_cell.angle_alpha   90.00
_cell.angle_beta   90.00
_cell.angle_gamma   90.00
#
_symmetry.space_group_name_H-M   'P 1'
#
loop_
_entity.id
_entity.type
_entity.pdbx_description
1 polymer ?
#
loop_
_entity_poly.entity_id
_entity_poly.type
_entity_poly.pdbx_seq_one_letter_code
_entity_poly.pdbx_strand_id
1 'polypeptide(L)'
;RRKKLLADRRVVQVQIDNGSYFPDFDKDSLDIRSDMNWSGSSIPEDMKDRRVEITGPTDRKMVINALNSGAKVFMADFEDSNSPTWRNQLEGQINLYDAVRGNISYIHPATKKEYTVKGSPAILNVRPRGWHLPEKHVHINGEPMSGSLFDFGLYAFHNSRALLDKGSGAYFYLPKLQNAEEAKLWADVIKFTEQKLEIPKGSIKCTVLIEHLLAAFQMDEIIYALKDNIIGLNCGRWDYIFSYIKTFREHRKFLLPDRFQVNMTSPFLRAYALQSIKVCHQRNIFAMGGMAAQIPIKHDERANEHALNLVRLDKEREANDGHDGTWYVV
;
A
#
# COMPACT_ATOMS: atom_id res chain seq x y z
N ARG A 1 -17.38 8.67 11.05
CA ARG A 1 -16.94 7.27 10.91
C ARG A 1 -15.47 7.04 11.28
N ARG A 2 -14.46 7.63 10.60
CA ARG A 2 -13.01 7.45 10.92
C ARG A 2 -12.67 7.52 12.41
N LYS A 3 -13.02 8.62 13.10
CA LYS A 3 -12.73 8.81 14.53
C LYS A 3 -13.31 7.69 15.42
N LYS A 4 -14.49 7.16 15.07
CA LYS A 4 -15.11 6.02 15.76
C LYS A 4 -14.27 4.75 15.58
N LEU A 5 -13.90 4.41 14.33
CA LEU A 5 -13.04 3.24 14.06
C LEU A 5 -11.70 3.31 14.80
N LEU A 6 -11.08 4.50 14.89
CA LEU A 6 -9.86 4.69 15.69
C LEU A 6 -10.08 4.51 17.20
N ALA A 7 -11.27 4.83 17.72
CA ALA A 7 -11.64 4.53 19.09
C ALA A 7 -11.88 3.03 19.28
N ASP A 8 -12.57 2.39 18.33
CA ASP A 8 -12.83 0.94 18.34
C ASP A 8 -11.52 0.13 18.34
N ARG A 9 -10.48 0.58 17.60
CA ARG A 9 -9.12 0.00 17.68
C ARG A 9 -8.60 -0.08 19.13
N ARG A 10 -8.85 0.95 19.95
CA ARG A 10 -8.40 0.98 21.35
C ARG A 10 -9.18 -0.01 22.21
N VAL A 11 -10.48 -0.16 21.95
CA VAL A 11 -11.33 -1.13 22.66
C VAL A 11 -10.83 -2.55 22.40
N VAL A 12 -10.61 -2.91 21.12
CA VAL A 12 -10.05 -4.22 20.74
C VAL A 12 -8.69 -4.42 21.38
N GLN A 13 -7.83 -3.40 21.37
CA GLN A 13 -6.51 -3.53 21.98
C GLN A 13 -6.58 -3.81 23.48
N VAL A 14 -7.47 -3.14 24.24
CA VAL A 14 -7.68 -3.40 25.68
C VAL A 14 -8.15 -4.84 25.92
N GLN A 15 -9.02 -5.38 25.06
CA GLN A 15 -9.46 -6.77 25.14
C GLN A 15 -8.32 -7.77 24.86
N ILE A 16 -7.40 -7.43 23.95
CA ILE A 16 -6.21 -8.23 23.73
C ILE A 16 -5.32 -8.15 24.97
N ASP A 17 -5.02 -6.95 25.46
CA ASP A 17 -4.11 -6.73 26.58
C ASP A 17 -4.52 -7.50 27.85
N ASN A 18 -5.81 -7.51 28.17
CA ASN A 18 -6.34 -8.22 29.33
C ASN A 18 -6.56 -9.74 29.09
N GLY A 19 -6.28 -10.22 27.88
CA GLY A 19 -6.39 -11.64 27.50
C GLY A 19 -7.83 -12.13 27.25
N SER A 20 -8.82 -11.24 27.21
CA SER A 20 -10.21 -11.60 26.90
C SER A 20 -10.43 -11.91 25.42
N TYR A 21 -9.53 -11.47 24.55
CA TYR A 21 -9.59 -11.71 23.11
C TYR A 21 -8.21 -12.02 22.53
N PHE A 22 -8.14 -13.00 21.64
CA PHE A 22 -6.99 -13.23 20.76
C PHE A 22 -7.49 -13.29 19.31
N PRO A 23 -6.72 -12.76 18.33
CA PRO A 23 -7.16 -12.73 16.94
C PRO A 23 -7.33 -14.14 16.37
N ASP A 24 -8.48 -14.38 15.75
CA ASP A 24 -8.81 -15.58 14.98
C ASP A 24 -9.81 -15.17 13.88
N PHE A 25 -10.12 -16.09 12.96
CA PHE A 25 -11.14 -15.87 11.95
C PHE A 25 -12.54 -15.77 12.59
N ASP A 26 -13.26 -14.71 12.28
CA ASP A 26 -14.61 -14.49 12.81
C ASP A 26 -15.60 -15.52 12.26
N LYS A 27 -16.38 -16.16 13.13
CA LYS A 27 -17.38 -17.16 12.71
C LYS A 27 -18.56 -16.51 11.99
N ASP A 28 -18.88 -15.27 12.32
CA ASP A 28 -20.05 -14.56 11.77
C ASP A 28 -19.84 -14.18 10.30
N SER A 29 -18.60 -14.12 9.83
CA SER A 29 -18.25 -13.87 8.43
C SER A 29 -17.90 -15.14 7.63
N LEU A 30 -18.21 -16.33 8.15
CA LEU A 30 -17.96 -17.60 7.46
C LEU A 30 -18.63 -17.66 6.09
N ASP A 31 -19.83 -17.11 5.94
CA ASP A 31 -20.56 -17.09 4.67
C ASP A 31 -19.80 -16.32 3.58
N ILE A 32 -19.13 -15.21 3.95
CA ILE A 32 -18.27 -14.45 3.02
C ILE A 32 -17.09 -15.31 2.57
N ARG A 33 -16.41 -15.99 3.50
CA ARG A 33 -15.21 -16.77 3.20
C ARG A 33 -15.51 -18.04 2.41
N SER A 34 -16.63 -18.70 2.71
CA SER A 34 -17.03 -19.96 2.09
C SER A 34 -17.73 -19.80 0.74
N ASP A 35 -18.33 -18.64 0.46
CA ASP A 35 -18.91 -18.35 -0.85
C ASP A 35 -17.81 -18.13 -1.90
N MET A 36 -17.70 -19.04 -2.87
CA MET A 36 -16.74 -18.96 -3.97
C MET A 36 -17.28 -18.22 -5.21
N ASN A 37 -18.51 -17.69 -5.16
CA ASN A 37 -19.16 -17.04 -6.31
C ASN A 37 -18.83 -15.56 -6.48
N TRP A 38 -18.05 -14.98 -5.56
CA TRP A 38 -17.63 -13.58 -5.64
C TRP A 38 -16.12 -13.44 -5.82
N SER A 39 -15.74 -12.39 -6.53
CA SER A 39 -14.37 -11.97 -6.77
C SER A 39 -14.18 -10.49 -6.39
N GLY A 40 -12.93 -10.05 -6.37
CA GLY A 40 -12.60 -8.63 -6.37
C GLY A 40 -12.92 -7.97 -7.72
N SER A 41 -12.41 -6.76 -7.88
CA SER A 41 -12.69 -5.93 -9.04
C SER A 41 -11.97 -6.44 -10.28
N SER A 42 -12.52 -6.12 -11.47
CA SER A 42 -11.75 -6.22 -12.71
C SER A 42 -10.45 -5.42 -12.61
N ILE A 43 -9.38 -6.04 -13.12
CA ILE A 43 -8.04 -5.45 -13.19
C ILE A 43 -7.93 -4.66 -14.50
N PRO A 44 -7.62 -3.34 -14.45
CA PRO A 44 -7.36 -2.54 -15.65
C PRO A 44 -6.20 -3.09 -16.48
N GLU A 45 -6.21 -2.86 -17.80
CA GLU A 45 -5.23 -3.44 -18.73
C GLU A 45 -3.77 -3.09 -18.35
N ASP A 46 -3.52 -1.83 -18.01
CA ASP A 46 -2.19 -1.36 -17.62
C ASP A 46 -1.71 -2.02 -16.31
N MET A 47 -2.63 -2.42 -15.43
CA MET A 47 -2.34 -3.07 -14.15
C MET A 47 -2.28 -4.61 -14.21
N LYS A 48 -2.34 -5.23 -15.39
CA LYS A 48 -2.25 -6.70 -15.54
C LYS A 48 -0.83 -7.27 -15.36
N ASP A 49 0.20 -6.45 -15.55
CA ASP A 49 1.60 -6.85 -15.30
C ASP A 49 2.20 -5.96 -14.23
N ARG A 50 2.27 -6.48 -13.00
CA ARG A 50 2.79 -5.79 -11.81
C ARG A 50 4.04 -6.48 -11.25
N ARG A 51 4.77 -7.24 -12.08
CA ARG A 51 5.85 -8.15 -11.64
C ARG A 51 6.89 -7.47 -10.74
N VAL A 52 7.16 -6.20 -10.97
CA VAL A 52 8.05 -5.39 -10.14
C VAL A 52 7.45 -3.99 -10.02
N GLU A 53 7.30 -3.53 -8.77
CA GLU A 53 6.94 -2.16 -8.44
C GLU A 53 8.05 -1.48 -7.65
N ILE A 54 8.28 -0.20 -7.94
CA ILE A 54 9.21 0.64 -7.21
C ILE A 54 8.44 1.54 -6.24
N THR A 55 8.98 1.78 -5.06
CA THR A 55 8.37 2.66 -4.05
C THR A 55 9.30 3.81 -3.72
N GLY A 56 8.73 5.01 -3.49
CA GLY A 56 9.54 6.16 -3.14
C GLY A 56 8.74 7.42 -2.84
N PRO A 57 9.41 8.45 -2.28
CA PRO A 57 8.76 9.68 -1.87
C PRO A 57 8.26 10.49 -3.07
N THR A 58 7.42 11.48 -2.80
CA THR A 58 6.85 12.40 -3.80
C THR A 58 7.75 13.58 -4.14
N ASP A 59 9.06 13.51 -3.85
CA ASP A 59 10.04 14.51 -4.29
C ASP A 59 10.15 14.53 -5.82
N ARG A 60 10.29 15.71 -6.41
CA ARG A 60 10.18 15.91 -7.86
C ARG A 60 11.21 15.11 -8.65
N LYS A 61 12.46 15.07 -8.18
CA LYS A 61 13.53 14.31 -8.85
C LYS A 61 13.32 12.81 -8.65
N MET A 62 12.89 12.39 -7.46
CA MET A 62 12.61 10.98 -7.16
C MET A 62 11.45 10.43 -7.97
N VAL A 63 10.36 11.19 -8.14
CA VAL A 63 9.25 10.82 -9.03
C VAL A 63 9.73 10.57 -10.45
N ILE A 64 10.55 11.46 -11.02
CA ILE A 64 11.10 11.28 -12.38
C ILE A 64 11.97 10.02 -12.47
N ASN A 65 12.85 9.80 -11.49
CA ASN A 65 13.72 8.62 -11.48
C ASN A 65 12.92 7.32 -11.36
N ALA A 66 11.91 7.30 -10.49
CA ALA A 66 11.06 6.14 -10.26
C ALA A 66 10.23 5.78 -11.50
N LEU A 67 9.65 6.78 -12.16
CA LEU A 67 8.93 6.60 -13.43
C LEU A 67 9.83 6.05 -14.55
N ASN A 68 11.12 6.42 -14.54
CA ASN A 68 12.12 5.97 -15.52
C ASN A 68 12.87 4.68 -15.13
N SER A 69 12.47 4.03 -14.03
CA SER A 69 13.27 2.95 -13.41
C SER A 69 13.22 1.61 -14.15
N GLY A 70 12.25 1.42 -15.05
CA GLY A 70 11.95 0.13 -15.68
C GLY A 70 10.99 -0.77 -14.89
N ALA A 71 10.57 -0.36 -13.69
CA ALA A 71 9.46 -0.97 -12.97
C ALA A 71 8.16 -0.87 -13.77
N LYS A 72 7.22 -1.78 -13.50
CA LYS A 72 5.87 -1.70 -14.08
C LYS A 72 5.01 -0.65 -13.41
N VAL A 73 5.15 -0.52 -12.08
CA VAL A 73 4.39 0.42 -11.27
C VAL A 73 5.36 1.22 -10.38
N PHE A 74 5.09 2.50 -10.20
CA PHE A 74 5.69 3.34 -9.19
C PHE A 74 4.64 3.72 -8.15
N MET A 75 4.84 3.26 -6.90
CA MET A 75 4.08 3.72 -5.76
C MET A 75 4.71 5.01 -5.19
N ALA A 76 4.09 6.14 -5.53
CA ALA A 76 4.42 7.44 -4.98
C ALA A 76 3.83 7.59 -3.58
N ASP A 77 4.70 7.87 -2.61
CA ASP A 77 4.38 7.67 -1.20
C ASP A 77 4.26 8.99 -0.42
N PHE A 78 3.08 9.22 0.15
CA PHE A 78 2.83 10.29 1.12
C PHE A 78 2.92 9.80 2.58
N GLU A 79 3.24 8.52 2.78
CA GLU A 79 3.24 7.83 4.07
C GLU A 79 4.66 7.57 4.58
N ASP A 80 5.06 6.33 4.89
CA ASP A 80 6.26 6.05 5.69
C ASP A 80 7.60 6.53 5.11
N SER A 81 7.74 6.63 3.78
CA SER A 81 8.99 7.15 3.17
C SER A 81 9.00 8.68 3.00
N ASN A 82 7.92 9.37 3.41
CA ASN A 82 7.77 10.81 3.24
C ASN A 82 7.44 11.51 4.56
N SER A 83 8.33 12.39 5.01
CA SER A 83 8.02 13.26 6.15
C SER A 83 6.83 14.17 5.80
N PRO A 84 5.71 14.14 6.56
CA PRO A 84 4.48 14.82 6.17
C PRO A 84 4.47 16.30 6.59
N THR A 85 5.50 17.04 6.16
CA THR A 85 5.47 18.50 6.25
C THR A 85 4.41 19.05 5.28
N TRP A 86 3.83 20.21 5.61
CA TRP A 86 2.87 20.88 4.71
C TRP A 86 3.43 21.04 3.29
N ARG A 87 4.70 21.44 3.21
CA ARG A 87 5.44 21.60 1.96
C ARG A 87 5.52 20.29 1.19
N ASN A 88 5.99 19.20 1.81
CA ASN A 88 6.14 17.91 1.12
C ASN A 88 4.79 17.36 0.62
N GLN A 89 3.72 17.54 1.39
CA GLN A 89 2.39 17.10 1.01
C GLN A 89 1.85 17.90 -0.18
N LEU A 90 1.94 19.24 -0.17
CA LEU A 90 1.51 20.05 -1.30
C LEU A 90 2.40 19.91 -2.54
N GLU A 91 3.73 20.00 -2.38
CA GLU A 91 4.66 19.85 -3.50
C GLU A 91 4.57 18.45 -4.10
N GLY A 92 4.35 17.42 -3.28
CA GLY A 92 4.07 16.07 -3.77
C GLY A 92 2.86 16.02 -4.67
N GLN A 93 1.73 16.63 -4.28
CA GLN A 93 0.53 16.70 -5.12
C GLN A 93 0.79 17.46 -6.44
N ILE A 94 1.55 18.56 -6.41
CA ILE A 94 1.97 19.30 -7.62
C ILE A 94 2.85 18.42 -8.52
N ASN A 95 3.80 17.68 -7.94
CA ASN A 95 4.68 16.79 -8.70
C ASN A 95 3.88 15.68 -9.40
N LEU A 96 2.92 15.07 -8.70
CA LEU A 96 2.07 14.04 -9.29
C LEU A 96 1.10 14.61 -10.34
N TYR A 97 0.58 15.83 -10.14
CA TYR A 97 -0.21 16.55 -11.13
C TYR A 97 0.55 16.72 -12.45
N ASP A 98 1.80 17.18 -12.37
CA ASP A 98 2.66 17.37 -13.54
C ASP A 98 3.04 16.03 -14.19
N ALA A 99 3.33 15.01 -13.37
CA ALA A 99 3.69 13.67 -13.86
C ALA A 99 2.55 13.04 -14.67
N VAL A 100 1.31 13.13 -14.18
CA VAL A 100 0.12 12.61 -14.88
C VAL A 100 -0.05 13.26 -16.26
N ARG A 101 0.32 14.54 -16.40
CA ARG A 101 0.21 15.32 -17.64
C ARG A 101 1.45 15.25 -18.52
N GLY A 102 2.49 14.52 -18.12
CA GLY A 102 3.75 14.42 -18.85
C GLY A 102 4.60 15.70 -18.81
N ASN A 103 4.31 16.64 -17.91
CA ASN A 103 4.96 17.94 -17.81
C ASN A 103 6.01 18.02 -16.70
N ILE A 104 6.24 16.94 -15.95
CA ILE A 104 7.20 16.94 -14.86
C ILE A 104 8.64 16.98 -15.39
N SER A 105 9.41 17.94 -14.90
CA SER A 105 10.84 18.11 -15.20
C SER A 105 11.57 18.67 -13.98
N TYR A 106 12.88 18.43 -13.91
CA TYR A 106 13.72 18.93 -12.81
C TYR A 106 15.12 19.27 -13.33
N ILE A 107 15.64 20.45 -12.94
CA ILE A 107 17.02 20.86 -13.22
C ILE A 107 17.77 20.90 -11.90
N HIS A 108 18.83 20.11 -11.80
CA HIS A 108 19.61 20.06 -10.56
C HIS A 108 20.31 21.41 -10.31
N PRO A 109 20.14 22.05 -9.14
CA PRO A 109 20.62 23.41 -8.92
C PRO A 109 22.15 23.52 -9.02
N ALA A 110 22.88 22.51 -8.49
CA ALA A 110 24.35 22.45 -8.55
C ALA A 110 24.89 21.96 -9.91
N THR A 111 24.48 20.77 -10.38
CA THR A 111 25.08 20.16 -11.58
C THR A 111 24.48 20.64 -12.90
N LYS A 112 23.38 21.40 -12.86
CA LYS A 112 22.57 21.82 -14.02
C LYS A 112 22.05 20.66 -14.88
N LYS A 113 22.17 19.42 -14.40
CA LYS A 113 21.64 18.24 -15.09
C LYS A 113 20.11 18.29 -15.10
N GLU A 114 19.55 18.12 -16.27
CA GLU A 114 18.11 18.06 -16.50
C GLU A 114 17.60 16.61 -16.39
N TYR A 115 16.40 16.49 -15.83
CA TYR A 115 15.69 15.23 -15.63
C TYR A 115 14.26 15.40 -16.18
N THR A 116 13.86 14.49 -17.05
CA THR A 116 12.51 14.39 -17.63
C THR A 116 12.08 12.93 -17.68
N VAL A 117 10.78 12.69 -17.78
CA VAL A 117 10.22 11.35 -17.97
C VAL A 117 10.43 10.93 -19.44
N LYS A 118 10.82 9.66 -19.66
CA LYS A 118 11.19 9.14 -20.97
C LYS A 118 10.39 7.89 -21.32
N GLY A 119 10.17 7.68 -22.62
CA GLY A 119 9.66 6.41 -23.16
C GLY A 119 8.30 6.00 -22.58
N SER A 120 8.23 4.76 -22.10
CA SER A 120 7.05 4.18 -21.45
C SER A 120 7.26 4.18 -19.93
N PRO A 121 6.82 5.23 -19.20
CA PRO A 121 7.05 5.31 -17.77
C PRO A 121 6.28 4.23 -17.00
N ALA A 122 6.76 3.91 -15.80
CA ALA A 122 6.01 3.10 -14.84
C ALA A 122 4.63 3.71 -14.56
N ILE A 123 3.64 2.87 -14.29
CA ILE A 123 2.28 3.29 -13.95
C ILE A 123 2.29 3.92 -12.56
N LEU A 124 1.66 5.08 -12.41
CA LEU A 124 1.62 5.79 -11.14
C LEU A 124 0.53 5.22 -10.22
N ASN A 125 0.91 4.88 -8.99
CA ASN A 125 0.03 4.45 -7.91
C ASN A 125 0.36 5.28 -6.65
N VAL A 126 -0.62 5.68 -5.86
CA VAL A 126 -0.41 6.60 -4.74
C VAL A 126 -0.72 5.95 -3.40
N ARG A 127 0.21 6.06 -2.45
CA ARG A 127 -0.02 5.65 -1.06
C ARG A 127 -0.31 6.88 -0.19
N PRO A 128 -1.58 7.12 0.22
CA PRO A 128 -1.91 8.18 1.16
C PRO A 128 -1.52 7.77 2.58
N ARG A 129 -1.45 8.75 3.49
CA ARG A 129 -1.25 8.51 4.92
C ARG A 129 -2.31 7.57 5.51
N GLY A 130 -1.92 6.70 6.45
CA GLY A 130 -2.85 5.80 7.15
C GLY A 130 -3.86 6.53 8.04
N TRP A 131 -4.96 5.83 8.40
CA TRP A 131 -6.13 6.45 9.07
C TRP A 131 -5.84 7.19 10.38
N HIS A 132 -4.73 6.89 11.05
CA HIS A 132 -4.35 7.47 12.33
C HIS A 132 -3.69 8.85 12.21
N LEU A 133 -3.20 9.23 11.02
CA LEU A 133 -2.46 10.48 10.82
C LEU A 133 -3.41 11.66 10.53
N PRO A 134 -3.27 12.79 11.26
CA PRO A 134 -3.98 14.03 10.93
C PRO A 134 -3.24 14.86 9.87
N GLU A 135 -4.00 15.67 9.14
CA GLU A 135 -3.49 16.85 8.43
C GLU A 135 -3.78 18.08 9.28
N LYS A 136 -2.78 18.51 10.05
CA LYS A 136 -2.93 19.56 11.07
C LYS A 136 -3.04 20.97 10.49
N HIS A 137 -2.78 21.19 9.21
CA HIS A 137 -2.86 22.51 8.59
C HIS A 137 -4.26 22.82 8.05
N VAL A 138 -5.12 21.81 7.90
CA VAL A 138 -6.51 21.96 7.43
C VAL A 138 -7.47 21.58 8.54
N HIS A 139 -8.36 22.51 8.91
CA HIS A 139 -9.33 22.30 9.97
C HIS A 139 -10.75 22.29 9.42
N ILE A 140 -11.56 21.33 9.86
CA ILE A 140 -13.00 21.28 9.61
C ILE A 140 -13.68 21.32 10.96
N ASN A 141 -14.51 22.35 11.20
CA ASN A 141 -15.15 22.60 12.49
C ASN A 141 -14.15 22.65 13.66
N GLY A 142 -13.00 23.30 13.46
CA GLY A 142 -11.95 23.45 14.48
C GLY A 142 -11.07 22.22 14.70
N GLU A 143 -11.30 21.11 13.98
CA GLU A 143 -10.57 19.86 14.16
C GLU A 143 -9.67 19.56 12.95
N PRO A 144 -8.42 19.09 13.16
CA PRO A 144 -7.56 18.62 12.08
C PRO A 144 -8.23 17.59 11.18
N MET A 145 -8.08 17.77 9.87
CA MET A 145 -8.56 16.83 8.86
C MET A 145 -7.80 15.50 8.93
N SER A 146 -8.35 14.45 8.32
CA SER A 146 -7.62 13.19 8.12
C SER A 146 -6.54 13.36 7.05
N GLY A 147 -5.29 12.98 7.34
CA GLY A 147 -4.23 12.93 6.33
C GLY A 147 -4.61 12.03 5.16
N SER A 148 -5.18 10.85 5.46
CA SER A 148 -5.68 9.92 4.43
C SER A 148 -6.65 10.55 3.43
N LEU A 149 -7.62 11.34 3.91
CA LEU A 149 -8.61 11.97 3.04
C LEU A 149 -8.04 13.18 2.30
N PHE A 150 -7.09 13.88 2.91
CA PHE A 150 -6.37 14.99 2.26
C PHE A 150 -5.57 14.47 1.06
N ASP A 151 -4.74 13.45 1.28
CA ASP A 151 -3.84 12.91 0.25
C ASP A 151 -4.62 12.24 -0.89
N PHE A 152 -5.57 11.36 -0.53
CA PHE A 152 -6.45 10.69 -1.48
C PHE A 152 -7.31 11.70 -2.25
N GLY A 153 -7.94 12.64 -1.52
CA GLY A 153 -8.89 13.58 -2.09
C GLY A 153 -8.24 14.51 -3.11
N LEU A 154 -7.08 15.08 -2.80
CA LEU A 154 -6.35 15.95 -3.74
C LEU A 154 -5.90 15.19 -4.99
N TYR A 155 -5.30 14.01 -4.82
CA TYR A 155 -4.83 13.23 -5.98
C TYR A 155 -6.00 12.79 -6.87
N ALA A 156 -7.07 12.25 -6.27
CA ALA A 156 -8.24 11.81 -7.00
C ALA A 156 -8.93 12.98 -7.74
N PHE A 157 -9.11 14.11 -7.06
CA PHE A 157 -9.76 15.29 -7.64
C PHE A 157 -8.99 15.83 -8.86
N HIS A 158 -7.67 15.94 -8.74
CA HIS A 158 -6.86 16.54 -9.79
C HIS A 158 -6.53 15.60 -10.95
N ASN A 159 -6.53 14.29 -10.75
CA ASN A 159 -5.94 13.36 -11.71
C ASN A 159 -6.88 12.27 -12.24
N SER A 160 -7.98 11.93 -11.56
CA SER A 160 -8.82 10.79 -11.98
C SER A 160 -9.31 10.92 -13.43
N ARG A 161 -9.83 12.09 -13.82
CA ARG A 161 -10.31 12.31 -15.20
C ARG A 161 -9.16 12.23 -16.21
N ALA A 162 -8.07 12.95 -15.95
CA ALA A 162 -6.91 12.97 -16.84
C ALA A 162 -6.24 11.58 -17.00
N LEU A 163 -6.32 10.72 -15.98
CA LEU A 163 -5.86 9.33 -16.04
C LEU A 163 -6.80 8.46 -16.89
N LEU A 164 -8.11 8.60 -16.71
CA LEU A 164 -9.11 7.87 -17.49
C LEU A 164 -9.06 8.24 -18.99
N ASP A 165 -8.92 9.53 -19.31
CA ASP A 165 -8.88 10.03 -20.69
C ASP A 165 -7.72 9.45 -21.51
N LYS A 166 -6.66 8.97 -20.84
CA LYS A 166 -5.50 8.29 -21.47
C LYS A 166 -5.48 6.77 -21.26
N GLY A 167 -6.60 6.18 -20.84
CA GLY A 167 -6.75 4.72 -20.71
C GLY A 167 -6.11 4.10 -19.46
N SER A 168 -5.80 4.91 -18.44
CA SER A 168 -5.31 4.47 -17.13
C SER A 168 -6.37 4.77 -16.04
N GLY A 169 -5.99 4.81 -14.77
CA GLY A 169 -6.90 5.10 -13.66
C GLY A 169 -6.21 5.67 -12.44
N ALA A 170 -7.00 6.20 -11.50
CA ALA A 170 -6.48 6.61 -10.21
C ALA A 170 -6.31 5.37 -9.31
N TYR A 171 -5.05 4.98 -9.11
CA TYR A 171 -4.68 3.79 -8.35
C TYR A 171 -4.09 4.15 -6.99
N PHE A 172 -4.49 3.40 -5.97
CA PHE A 172 -4.09 3.66 -4.59
C PHE A 172 -3.54 2.42 -3.87
N TYR A 173 -2.56 2.64 -3.00
CA TYR A 173 -2.14 1.68 -1.99
C TYR A 173 -2.68 2.09 -0.63
N LEU A 174 -3.43 1.23 0.05
CA LEU A 174 -4.08 1.57 1.33
C LEU A 174 -3.32 0.96 2.50
N PRO A 175 -2.65 1.77 3.36
CA PRO A 175 -1.77 1.26 4.40
C PRO A 175 -2.48 1.04 5.74
N LYS A 176 -1.88 0.16 6.55
CA LYS A 176 -2.12 0.02 8.00
C LYS A 176 -3.60 -0.11 8.41
N LEU A 177 -4.41 -0.78 7.59
CA LEU A 177 -5.76 -1.19 7.97
C LEU A 177 -5.69 -2.28 9.04
N GLN A 178 -6.63 -2.29 9.99
CA GLN A 178 -6.69 -3.32 11.03
C GLN A 178 -7.85 -4.30 10.85
N ASN A 179 -8.88 -3.94 10.10
CA ASN A 179 -10.10 -4.72 9.95
C ASN A 179 -10.89 -4.33 8.68
N ALA A 180 -11.90 -5.12 8.35
CA ALA A 180 -12.78 -4.92 7.20
C ALA A 180 -13.67 -3.67 7.31
N GLU A 181 -13.99 -3.18 8.51
CA GLU A 181 -14.78 -1.95 8.69
C GLU A 181 -14.02 -0.69 8.24
N GLU A 182 -12.70 -0.70 8.36
CA GLU A 182 -11.83 0.34 7.81
C GLU A 182 -11.69 0.25 6.29
N ALA A 183 -11.69 -0.97 5.74
CA ALA A 183 -11.81 -1.18 4.30
C ALA A 183 -13.17 -0.68 3.79
N LYS A 184 -14.25 -0.90 4.55
CA LYS A 184 -15.58 -0.39 4.23
C LYS A 184 -15.65 1.13 4.27
N LEU A 185 -14.95 1.78 5.20
CA LEU A 185 -14.80 3.25 5.17
C LEU A 185 -14.13 3.72 3.86
N TRP A 186 -13.08 3.04 3.40
CA TRP A 186 -12.47 3.34 2.10
C TRP A 186 -13.44 3.13 0.93
N ALA A 187 -14.20 2.03 0.93
CA ALA A 187 -15.20 1.77 -0.11
C ALA A 187 -16.24 2.90 -0.22
N ASP A 188 -16.71 3.42 0.91
CA ASP A 188 -17.65 4.54 0.93
C ASP A 188 -17.01 5.85 0.45
N VAL A 189 -15.75 6.12 0.82
CA VAL A 189 -14.99 7.29 0.36
C VAL A 189 -14.77 7.23 -1.16
N ILE A 190 -14.37 6.07 -1.68
CA ILE A 190 -14.16 5.86 -3.12
C ILE A 190 -15.48 6.03 -3.87
N LYS A 191 -16.56 5.37 -3.42
CA LYS A 191 -17.89 5.50 -4.01
C LYS A 191 -18.35 6.96 -4.05
N PHE A 192 -18.21 7.69 -2.94
CA PHE A 192 -18.55 9.12 -2.89
C PHE A 192 -17.72 9.92 -3.90
N THR A 193 -16.43 9.64 -4.02
CA THR A 193 -15.52 10.35 -4.91
C THR A 193 -15.84 10.08 -6.37
N GLU A 194 -16.12 8.82 -6.75
CA GLU A 194 -16.52 8.46 -8.11
C GLU A 194 -17.81 9.18 -8.52
N GLN A 195 -18.80 9.20 -7.63
CA GLN A 195 -20.05 9.93 -7.83
C GLN A 195 -19.81 11.44 -7.94
N LYS A 196 -18.98 12.01 -7.07
CA LYS A 196 -18.74 13.45 -7.02
C LYS A 196 -17.95 13.97 -8.22
N LEU A 197 -17.06 13.14 -8.77
CA LEU A 197 -16.27 13.45 -9.96
C LEU A 197 -16.95 13.02 -11.26
N GLU A 198 -18.14 12.42 -11.16
CA GLU A 198 -18.92 11.91 -12.30
C GLU A 198 -18.11 10.94 -13.18
N ILE A 199 -17.28 10.11 -12.54
CA ILE A 199 -16.53 9.03 -13.21
C ILE A 199 -17.26 7.69 -13.00
N PRO A 200 -17.10 6.71 -13.91
CA PRO A 200 -17.76 5.41 -13.78
C PRO A 200 -17.46 4.74 -12.43
N LYS A 201 -18.43 4.02 -11.88
CA LYS A 201 -18.24 3.19 -10.67
C LYS A 201 -17.11 2.19 -10.91
N GLY A 202 -16.21 2.04 -9.94
CA GLY A 202 -15.07 1.13 -10.05
C GLY A 202 -13.93 1.68 -10.89
N SER A 203 -13.90 2.98 -11.20
CA SER A 203 -12.77 3.61 -11.92
C SER A 203 -11.55 3.78 -11.03
N ILE A 204 -11.75 4.04 -9.74
CA ILE A 204 -10.66 4.11 -8.77
C ILE A 204 -10.32 2.68 -8.36
N LYS A 205 -9.04 2.28 -8.43
CA LYS A 205 -8.60 0.96 -7.97
C LYS A 205 -7.71 1.06 -6.75
N CYS A 206 -7.72 0.03 -5.91
CA CYS A 206 -6.84 -0.02 -4.74
C CYS A 206 -6.15 -1.37 -4.55
N THR A 207 -4.95 -1.34 -3.98
CA THR A 207 -4.25 -2.49 -3.39
C THR A 207 -4.10 -2.24 -1.89
N VAL A 208 -4.40 -3.22 -1.04
CA VAL A 208 -4.33 -3.04 0.42
C VAL A 208 -3.07 -3.70 0.97
N LEU A 209 -2.30 -2.99 1.80
CA LEU A 209 -1.19 -3.60 2.53
C LEU A 209 -1.75 -4.36 3.74
N ILE A 210 -1.59 -5.69 3.76
CA ILE A 210 -1.93 -6.49 4.95
C ILE A 210 -0.74 -6.46 5.91
N GLU A 211 -0.43 -5.28 6.43
CA GLU A 211 0.75 -5.03 7.27
C GLU A 211 0.38 -4.84 8.74
N HIS A 212 -0.82 -5.28 9.12
CA HIS A 212 -1.26 -5.34 10.51
C HIS A 212 -1.73 -6.76 10.84
N LEU A 213 -1.34 -7.28 12.01
CA LEU A 213 -1.67 -8.63 12.46
C LEU A 213 -3.18 -8.91 12.38
N LEU A 214 -4.01 -8.02 12.92
CA LEU A 214 -5.47 -8.18 12.90
C LEU A 214 -6.05 -8.25 11.47
N ALA A 215 -5.45 -7.55 10.51
CA ALA A 215 -5.93 -7.58 9.12
C ALA A 215 -5.64 -8.92 8.44
N ALA A 216 -4.65 -9.69 8.90
CA ALA A 216 -4.37 -11.02 8.34
C ALA A 216 -5.48 -12.04 8.61
N PHE A 217 -6.31 -11.82 9.64
CA PHE A 217 -7.48 -12.63 9.96
C PHE A 217 -8.76 -12.15 9.28
N GLN A 218 -8.68 -11.07 8.48
CA GLN A 218 -9.84 -10.45 7.81
C GLN A 218 -9.57 -10.16 6.33
N MET A 219 -8.69 -10.92 5.68
CA MET A 219 -8.31 -10.66 4.28
C MET A 219 -9.51 -10.77 3.33
N ASP A 220 -10.32 -11.84 3.43
CA ASP A 220 -11.53 -12.03 2.63
C ASP A 220 -12.53 -10.89 2.86
N GLU A 221 -12.77 -10.51 4.11
CA GLU A 221 -13.72 -9.47 4.49
C GLU A 221 -13.25 -8.08 4.03
N ILE A 222 -11.94 -7.80 4.05
CA ILE A 222 -11.34 -6.60 3.48
C ILE A 222 -11.55 -6.54 1.97
N ILE A 223 -11.30 -7.65 1.26
CA ILE A 223 -11.54 -7.73 -0.19
C ILE A 223 -13.02 -7.55 -0.47
N TYR A 224 -13.90 -8.22 0.27
CA TYR A 224 -15.35 -8.14 0.10
C TYR A 224 -15.86 -6.71 0.30
N ALA A 225 -15.39 -6.02 1.34
CA ALA A 225 -15.75 -4.63 1.61
C ALA A 225 -15.37 -3.68 0.46
N LEU A 226 -14.27 -3.97 -0.24
CA LEU A 226 -13.71 -3.18 -1.34
C LEU A 226 -13.92 -3.83 -2.72
N LYS A 227 -14.80 -4.83 -2.87
CA LYS A 227 -14.87 -5.69 -4.07
C LYS A 227 -15.08 -4.96 -5.40
N ASP A 228 -15.66 -3.76 -5.36
CA ASP A 228 -15.86 -2.91 -6.55
C ASP A 228 -14.58 -2.20 -7.02
N ASN A 229 -13.53 -2.13 -6.19
CA ASN A 229 -12.34 -1.30 -6.43
C ASN A 229 -11.01 -2.04 -6.17
N ILE A 230 -10.99 -3.10 -5.35
CA ILE A 230 -9.77 -3.79 -4.96
C ILE A 230 -9.22 -4.68 -6.07
N ILE A 231 -7.93 -4.53 -6.35
CA ILE A 231 -7.19 -5.31 -7.34
C ILE A 231 -6.00 -6.07 -6.74
N GLY A 232 -5.76 -5.98 -5.43
CA GLY A 232 -4.76 -6.82 -4.79
C GLY A 232 -4.57 -6.58 -3.30
N LEU A 233 -3.83 -7.49 -2.67
CA LEU A 233 -3.23 -7.34 -1.35
C LEU A 233 -1.70 -7.31 -1.48
N ASN A 234 -1.02 -6.74 -0.49
CA ASN A 234 0.45 -6.75 -0.41
C ASN A 234 0.92 -7.28 0.94
N CYS A 235 1.99 -8.09 0.87
CA CYS A 235 2.69 -8.61 2.03
C CYS A 235 3.83 -7.69 2.48
N GLY A 236 3.86 -7.32 3.76
CA GLY A 236 4.91 -6.51 4.37
C GLY A 236 5.60 -7.25 5.51
N ARG A 237 6.88 -6.94 5.75
CA ARG A 237 7.66 -7.51 6.88
C ARG A 237 7.65 -6.59 8.10
N TRP A 238 8.19 -5.38 7.96
CA TRP A 238 8.51 -4.53 9.11
C TRP A 238 7.27 -4.02 9.85
N ASP A 239 6.29 -3.48 9.14
CA ASP A 239 5.02 -3.06 9.75
C ASP A 239 4.24 -4.25 10.33
N TYR A 240 4.27 -5.40 9.65
CA TYR A 240 3.59 -6.60 10.15
C TYR A 240 4.18 -7.07 11.48
N ILE A 241 5.51 -7.23 11.58
CA ILE A 241 6.14 -7.64 12.85
C ILE A 241 6.03 -6.54 13.92
N PHE A 242 6.06 -5.27 13.54
CA PHE A 242 5.80 -4.15 14.45
C PHE A 242 4.38 -4.25 15.01
N SER A 243 3.39 -4.51 14.16
CA SER A 243 2.00 -4.68 14.56
C SER A 243 1.82 -5.90 15.45
N TYR A 244 2.54 -6.99 15.20
CA TYR A 244 2.52 -8.20 16.03
C TYR A 244 2.97 -7.88 17.46
N ILE A 245 4.12 -7.20 17.59
CA ILE A 245 4.67 -6.78 18.90
C ILE A 245 3.69 -5.82 19.60
N LYS A 246 3.17 -4.83 18.88
CA LYS A 246 2.22 -3.84 19.45
C LYS A 246 0.92 -4.50 19.91
N THR A 247 0.38 -5.41 19.11
CA THR A 247 -0.88 -6.12 19.39
C THR A 247 -0.73 -7.01 20.63
N PHE A 248 0.40 -7.69 20.77
CA PHE A 248 0.65 -8.62 21.87
C PHE A 248 1.55 -8.07 22.98
N ARG A 249 1.64 -6.75 23.14
CA ARG A 249 2.63 -6.11 24.04
C ARG A 249 2.55 -6.53 25.52
N GLU A 250 1.37 -6.93 26.00
CA GLU A 250 1.16 -7.40 27.39
C GLU A 250 1.38 -8.91 27.57
N HIS A 251 1.70 -9.64 26.49
CA HIS A 251 1.74 -11.10 26.49
C HIS A 251 3.15 -11.63 26.27
N ARG A 252 3.86 -11.94 27.36
CA ARG A 252 5.24 -12.45 27.31
C ARG A 252 5.44 -13.70 26.43
N LYS A 253 4.40 -14.51 26.22
CA LYS A 253 4.45 -15.71 25.35
C LYS A 253 4.62 -15.40 23.86
N PHE A 254 4.40 -14.16 23.43
CA PHE A 254 4.56 -13.70 22.05
C PHE A 254 5.81 -12.84 21.84
N LEU A 255 6.83 -13.00 22.69
CA LEU A 255 8.09 -12.30 22.52
C LEU A 255 8.79 -12.77 21.24
N LEU A 256 9.22 -11.83 20.40
CA LEU A 256 10.01 -12.11 19.21
C LEU A 256 11.52 -11.98 19.51
N PRO A 257 12.38 -12.75 18.82
CA PRO A 257 13.82 -12.53 18.86
C PRO A 257 14.21 -11.23 18.14
N ASP A 258 15.51 -10.99 17.97
CA ASP A 258 15.98 -9.87 17.14
C ASP A 258 15.27 -9.86 15.79
N ARG A 259 14.75 -8.69 15.43
CA ARG A 259 13.98 -8.44 14.20
C ARG A 259 14.71 -8.90 12.93
N PHE A 260 16.05 -8.94 12.92
CA PHE A 260 16.82 -9.44 11.79
C PHE A 260 16.72 -10.96 11.61
N GLN A 261 16.47 -11.70 12.70
CA GLN A 261 16.24 -13.15 12.69
C GLN A 261 14.80 -13.50 12.27
N VAL A 262 13.85 -12.56 12.42
CA VAL A 262 12.45 -12.73 12.02
C VAL A 262 12.28 -12.44 10.53
N ASN A 263 12.62 -13.40 9.68
CA ASN A 263 12.55 -13.33 8.22
C ASN A 263 11.24 -13.91 7.65
N MET A 264 10.98 -13.70 6.36
CA MET A 264 9.75 -14.16 5.71
C MET A 264 9.63 -15.70 5.57
N THR A 265 10.67 -16.45 5.94
CA THR A 265 10.62 -17.93 6.04
C THR A 265 10.26 -18.41 7.45
N SER A 266 10.19 -17.51 8.44
CA SER A 266 9.69 -17.83 9.78
C SER A 266 8.25 -18.36 9.70
N PRO A 267 7.87 -19.42 10.44
CA PRO A 267 6.61 -20.13 10.22
C PRO A 267 5.36 -19.25 10.16
N PHE A 268 5.21 -18.27 11.07
CA PHE A 268 4.04 -17.40 11.10
C PHE A 268 4.00 -16.39 9.93
N LEU A 269 5.16 -15.87 9.49
CA LEU A 269 5.26 -14.99 8.32
C LEU A 269 5.03 -15.76 7.02
N ARG A 270 5.52 -17.00 6.97
CA ARG A 270 5.29 -17.91 5.85
C ARG A 270 3.80 -18.24 5.71
N ALA A 271 3.13 -18.57 6.82
CA ALA A 271 1.69 -18.82 6.84
C ALA A 271 0.90 -17.59 6.40
N TYR A 272 1.27 -16.40 6.90
CA TYR A 272 0.71 -15.12 6.47
C TYR A 272 0.83 -14.88 4.96
N ALA A 273 2.02 -15.08 4.38
CA ALA A 273 2.25 -14.88 2.96
C ALA A 273 1.43 -15.86 2.10
N LEU A 274 1.46 -17.16 2.45
CA LEU A 274 0.69 -18.19 1.74
C LEU A 274 -0.82 -17.97 1.84
N GLN A 275 -1.32 -17.54 3.00
CA GLN A 275 -2.73 -17.20 3.17
C GLN A 275 -3.12 -16.01 2.29
N SER A 276 -2.28 -14.97 2.22
CA SER A 276 -2.49 -13.81 1.34
C SER A 276 -2.58 -14.24 -0.13
N ILE A 277 -1.64 -15.06 -0.60
CA ILE A 277 -1.64 -15.61 -1.97
C ILE A 277 -2.93 -16.38 -2.24
N LYS A 278 -3.24 -17.35 -1.36
CA LYS A 278 -4.44 -18.19 -1.49
C LYS A 278 -5.70 -17.35 -1.62
N VAL A 279 -5.92 -16.42 -0.69
CA VAL A 279 -7.12 -15.59 -0.67
C VAL A 279 -7.17 -14.68 -1.89
N CYS A 280 -6.07 -14.01 -2.27
CA CYS A 280 -6.04 -13.14 -3.44
C CYS A 280 -6.42 -13.88 -4.73
N HIS A 281 -5.80 -15.05 -4.95
CA HIS A 281 -6.04 -15.84 -6.16
C HIS A 281 -7.44 -16.45 -6.19
N GLN A 282 -7.97 -16.87 -5.03
CA GLN A 282 -9.38 -17.27 -4.90
C GLN A 282 -10.36 -16.15 -5.29
N ARG A 283 -9.97 -14.89 -5.07
CA ARG A 283 -10.79 -13.71 -5.38
C ARG A 283 -10.40 -13.00 -6.67
N ASN A 284 -9.56 -13.60 -7.52
CA ASN A 284 -9.08 -13.04 -8.79
C ASN A 284 -8.44 -11.64 -8.66
N ILE A 285 -7.63 -11.44 -7.62
CA ILE A 285 -6.83 -10.22 -7.41
C ILE A 285 -5.36 -10.55 -7.20
N PHE A 286 -4.49 -9.53 -7.28
CA PHE A 286 -3.04 -9.70 -7.10
C PHE A 286 -2.65 -10.01 -5.65
N ALA A 287 -1.73 -10.94 -5.47
CA ALA A 287 -0.95 -11.14 -4.25
C ALA A 287 0.46 -10.58 -4.43
N MET A 288 0.71 -9.38 -3.90
CA MET A 288 2.01 -8.72 -4.02
C MET A 288 2.97 -9.14 -2.90
N GLY A 289 4.21 -9.46 -3.25
CA GLY A 289 5.31 -9.77 -2.34
C GLY A 289 5.90 -8.53 -1.65
N GLY A 290 6.92 -8.76 -0.83
CA GLY A 290 7.51 -7.75 0.04
C GLY A 290 8.66 -6.96 -0.58
N MET A 291 9.23 -6.07 0.23
CA MET A 291 10.27 -5.14 -0.16
C MET A 291 11.68 -5.76 -0.15
N ALA A 292 12.45 -5.55 -1.23
CA ALA A 292 13.91 -5.59 -1.21
C ALA A 292 14.49 -4.17 -1.15
N ALA A 293 15.01 -3.78 0.02
CA ALA A 293 15.49 -2.42 0.30
C ALA A 293 17.03 -2.27 0.20
N GLN A 294 17.70 -3.20 -0.48
CA GLN A 294 19.15 -3.21 -0.56
C GLN A 294 19.63 -2.16 -1.57
N ILE A 295 20.37 -1.16 -1.11
CA ILE A 295 20.94 -0.10 -1.95
C ILE A 295 22.34 -0.54 -2.41
N PRO A 296 22.63 -0.55 -3.73
CA PRO A 296 23.98 -0.86 -4.22
C PRO A 296 25.03 0.11 -3.67
N ILE A 297 26.14 -0.42 -3.18
CA ILE A 297 27.27 0.32 -2.65
C ILE A 297 28.18 0.73 -3.82
N LYS A 298 28.42 2.04 -3.96
CA LYS A 298 29.33 2.53 -5.01
C LYS A 298 30.73 1.97 -4.77
N HIS A 299 31.33 1.44 -5.83
CA HIS A 299 32.70 0.91 -5.85
C HIS A 299 32.95 -0.33 -4.98
N ASP A 300 31.91 -1.07 -4.61
CA ASP A 300 32.06 -2.37 -3.92
C ASP A 300 31.29 -3.49 -4.64
N GLU A 301 31.92 -4.06 -5.66
CA GLU A 301 31.32 -5.11 -6.50
C GLU A 301 31.00 -6.38 -5.70
N ARG A 302 31.87 -6.77 -4.76
CA ARG A 302 31.67 -7.98 -3.95
C ARG A 302 30.48 -7.85 -3.01
N ALA A 303 30.37 -6.70 -2.32
CA ALA A 303 29.22 -6.45 -1.47
C ALA A 303 27.92 -6.39 -2.28
N ASN A 304 27.96 -5.80 -3.48
CA ASN A 304 26.81 -5.76 -4.39
C ASN A 304 26.41 -7.14 -4.91
N GLU A 305 27.36 -7.99 -5.29
CA GLU A 305 27.07 -9.35 -5.75
C GLU A 305 26.40 -10.18 -4.64
N HIS A 306 26.93 -10.09 -3.42
CA HIS A 306 26.33 -10.75 -2.26
C HIS A 306 24.90 -10.25 -1.99
N ALA A 307 24.72 -8.93 -1.96
CA ALA A 307 23.42 -8.27 -1.82
C ALA A 307 22.41 -8.71 -2.89
N LEU A 308 22.81 -8.71 -4.16
CA LEU A 308 21.96 -9.09 -5.28
C LEU A 308 21.58 -10.55 -5.24
N ASN A 309 22.48 -11.44 -4.81
CA ASN A 309 22.14 -12.86 -4.62
C ASN A 309 21.10 -13.05 -3.51
N LEU A 310 21.19 -12.32 -2.40
CA LEU A 310 20.17 -12.35 -1.35
C LEU A 310 18.82 -11.86 -1.86
N VAL A 311 18.80 -10.77 -2.63
CA VAL A 311 17.58 -10.27 -3.29
C VAL A 311 17.02 -11.32 -4.24
N ARG A 312 17.85 -11.93 -5.09
CA ARG A 312 17.43 -12.97 -6.03
C ARG A 312 16.79 -14.15 -5.32
N LEU A 313 17.42 -14.69 -4.27
CA LEU A 313 16.89 -15.82 -3.50
C LEU A 313 15.56 -15.47 -2.83
N ASP A 314 15.43 -14.26 -2.27
CA ASP A 314 14.17 -13.80 -1.68
C ASP A 314 13.06 -13.67 -2.73
N LYS A 315 13.37 -13.14 -3.92
CA LYS A 315 12.39 -12.93 -4.99
C LYS A 315 12.02 -14.20 -5.73
N GLU A 316 12.96 -15.13 -5.89
CA GLU A 316 12.68 -16.48 -6.41
C GLU A 316 11.72 -17.23 -5.47
N ARG A 317 11.91 -17.12 -4.16
CA ARG A 317 10.96 -17.67 -3.19
C ARG A 317 9.57 -17.05 -3.35
N GLU A 318 9.46 -15.72 -3.39
CA GLU A 318 8.16 -15.06 -3.56
C GLU A 318 7.45 -15.50 -4.85
N ALA A 319 8.19 -15.58 -5.97
CA ALA A 319 7.65 -16.04 -7.24
C ALA A 319 7.22 -17.52 -7.19
N ASN A 320 8.03 -18.40 -6.59
CA ASN A 320 7.71 -19.82 -6.42
C ASN A 320 6.50 -20.05 -5.51
N ASP A 321 6.28 -19.16 -4.55
CA ASP A 321 5.13 -19.21 -3.66
C ASP A 321 3.81 -18.82 -4.35
N GLY A 322 3.90 -18.09 -5.47
CA GLY A 322 2.75 -17.61 -6.23
C GLY A 322 2.48 -16.11 -6.07
N HIS A 323 3.42 -15.30 -5.60
CA HIS A 323 3.26 -13.85 -5.69
C HIS A 323 3.28 -13.37 -7.14
N ASP A 324 2.34 -12.48 -7.49
CA ASP A 324 2.18 -11.93 -8.84
C ASP A 324 3.19 -10.81 -9.16
N GLY A 325 3.81 -10.25 -8.12
CA GLY A 325 4.81 -9.20 -8.23
C GLY A 325 5.49 -8.91 -6.91
N THR A 326 6.52 -8.07 -6.95
CA THR A 326 7.35 -7.75 -5.79
C THR A 326 7.79 -6.29 -5.74
N TRP A 327 8.35 -5.85 -4.62
CA TRP A 327 8.76 -4.46 -4.38
C TRP A 327 10.26 -4.25 -4.28
N TYR A 328 10.72 -3.10 -4.76
CA TYR A 328 12.03 -2.51 -4.46
C TYR A 328 11.94 -0.99 -4.19
N VAL A 329 13.02 -0.38 -3.71
CA VAL A 329 13.08 1.05 -3.35
C VAL A 329 13.89 1.85 -4.38
N VAL A 330 13.49 3.11 -4.62
CA VAL A 330 14.23 4.14 -5.40
C VAL A 330 15.61 4.42 -4.83
#